data_AF-A0A2A4GYB9-F1
#
_entry.id   AF-A0A2A4GYB9-F1
#
_cell.length_a   1.000
_cell.length_b   1.000
_cell.length_c   1.000
_cell.angle_alpha   90.00
_cell.angle_beta   90.00
_cell.angle_gamma   90.00
#
_symmetry.space_group_name_H-M   'P 1'
#
loop_
_entity.id
_entity.type
_entity.pdbx_description
1 polymer ?
#
loop_
_entity_poly.entity_id
_entity_poly.type
_entity_poly.pdbx_seq_one_letter_code
_entity_poly.pdbx_strand_id
1 'polypeptide(L)'
;MRKDVFEYKVKKELWYLNRREKNALTQYFEKHRVENIQQQYATPRRFVNAYLQHEIFGTRIVSSGHLVTSLVGLLVSNILLLGLFITGLLLSLSAVNYFIQPQVTLSMGTVIAVLFGALVLMIVTVYLMKRVNAFFTKRLLLYKFNKVN
;
A
#
# COMPACT_ATOMS: atom_id res chain seq x y z
N MET A 1 26.32 -0.35 -10.91
CA MET A 1 25.77 -0.40 -9.53
C MET A 1 25.65 -1.86 -9.15
N ARG A 2 25.87 -2.27 -7.89
CA ARG A 2 25.71 -3.70 -7.54
C ARG A 2 24.27 -4.19 -7.82
N LYS A 3 24.15 -5.42 -8.34
CA LYS A 3 22.88 -6.04 -8.77
C LYS A 3 21.81 -6.04 -7.67
N ASP A 4 22.18 -6.50 -6.48
CA ASP A 4 21.33 -6.55 -5.30
C ASP A 4 20.76 -5.19 -4.90
N VAL A 5 21.60 -4.14 -4.94
CA VAL A 5 21.17 -2.78 -4.62
C VAL A 5 20.21 -2.24 -5.68
N PHE A 6 20.43 -2.58 -6.96
CA PHE A 6 19.55 -2.16 -8.05
C PHE A 6 18.17 -2.80 -7.92
N GLU A 7 18.13 -4.13 -7.75
CA GLU A 7 16.88 -4.87 -7.55
C GLU A 7 16.12 -4.37 -6.32
N TYR A 8 16.82 -4.11 -5.22
CA TYR A 8 16.21 -3.55 -4.02
C TYR A 8 15.53 -2.20 -4.29
N LYS A 9 16.22 -1.28 -4.99
CA LYS A 9 15.64 0.03 -5.35
C LYS A 9 14.41 -0.13 -6.25
N VAL A 10 14.46 -1.02 -7.24
CA VAL A 10 13.30 -1.29 -8.11
C VAL A 10 12.12 -1.88 -7.32
N LYS A 11 12.37 -2.92 -6.52
CA LYS A 11 11.33 -3.56 -5.68
C LYS A 11 10.72 -2.57 -4.68
N LYS A 12 11.52 -1.63 -4.15
CA LYS A 12 11.07 -0.55 -3.25
C LYS A 12 10.17 0.45 -3.97
N GLU A 13 10.54 0.92 -5.16
CA GLU A 13 9.70 1.80 -5.98
C GLU A 13 8.37 1.12 -6.37
N LEU A 14 8.40 -0.20 -6.59
CA LEU A 14 7.27 -1.04 -7.00
C LEU A 14 6.52 -1.70 -5.83
N TRP A 15 6.61 -1.14 -4.61
CA TRP A 15 6.04 -1.73 -3.40
C TRP A 15 4.53 -2.02 -3.50
N TYR A 16 3.80 -1.23 -4.30
CA TYR A 16 2.36 -1.31 -4.52
C TYR A 16 1.93 -2.42 -5.49
N LEU A 17 2.88 -3.13 -6.14
CA LEU A 17 2.54 -4.28 -6.98
C LEU A 17 1.88 -5.41 -6.17
N ASN A 18 0.97 -6.13 -6.82
CA ASN A 18 0.30 -7.28 -6.25
C ASN A 18 1.27 -8.49 -6.22
N ARG A 19 0.85 -9.60 -5.60
CA ARG A 19 1.71 -10.79 -5.47
C ARG A 19 2.11 -11.40 -6.82
N ARG A 20 1.20 -11.43 -7.80
CA ARG A 20 1.45 -12.00 -9.14
C ARG A 20 2.46 -11.16 -9.91
N GLU A 21 2.30 -9.84 -9.92
CA GLU A 21 3.20 -8.89 -10.59
C GLU A 21 4.58 -8.85 -9.93
N LYS A 22 4.68 -8.97 -8.60
CA LYS A 22 5.96 -9.10 -7.90
C LYS A 22 6.72 -10.37 -8.31
N ASN A 23 5.99 -11.48 -8.48
CA ASN A 23 6.58 -12.71 -8.98
C ASN A 23 7.02 -12.54 -10.44
N ALA A 24 6.21 -11.91 -11.29
CA ALA A 24 6.56 -11.62 -12.68
C ALA A 24 7.79 -10.71 -12.79
N LEU A 25 7.92 -9.69 -11.94
CA LEU A 25 9.10 -8.84 -11.85
C LEU A 25 10.35 -9.63 -11.44
N THR A 26 10.20 -10.57 -10.50
CA THR A 26 11.31 -11.43 -10.06
C THR A 26 11.77 -12.34 -11.19
N GLN A 27 10.82 -12.99 -11.87
CA GLN A 27 11.10 -13.78 -13.07
C GLN A 27 11.72 -12.94 -14.19
N TYR A 28 11.32 -11.67 -14.33
CA TYR A 28 11.92 -10.76 -15.31
C TYR A 28 13.41 -10.52 -15.02
N PHE A 29 13.80 -10.33 -13.75
CA PHE A 29 15.21 -10.21 -13.35
C PHE A 29 16.01 -11.50 -13.47
N GLU A 30 15.35 -12.66 -13.39
CA GLU A 30 15.98 -13.96 -13.63
C GLU A 30 16.23 -14.19 -15.13
N LYS A 31 15.25 -13.82 -15.97
CA LYS A 31 15.31 -13.99 -17.43
C LYS A 31 16.22 -12.95 -18.11
N HIS A 32 16.21 -11.71 -17.63
CA HIS A 32 17.03 -10.62 -18.15
C HIS A 32 18.10 -10.26 -17.13
N ARG A 33 19.38 -10.51 -17.47
CA ARG A 33 20.52 -10.14 -16.63
C ARG A 33 20.43 -8.67 -16.22
N VAL A 34 20.53 -8.41 -14.92
CA VAL A 34 20.41 -7.06 -14.35
C VAL A 34 21.48 -6.13 -14.90
N GLU A 35 22.65 -6.65 -15.29
CA GLU A 35 23.70 -5.86 -15.96
C GLU A 35 23.20 -5.26 -17.28
N ASN A 36 22.47 -6.03 -18.09
CA ASN A 36 21.93 -5.56 -19.37
C ASN A 36 20.83 -4.51 -19.16
N ILE A 37 19.99 -4.70 -18.13
CA ILE A 37 18.96 -3.72 -17.75
C ILE A 37 19.60 -2.41 -17.27
N GLN A 38 20.67 -2.50 -16.49
CA GLN A 38 21.43 -1.32 -16.03
C GLN A 38 22.05 -0.56 -17.20
N GLN A 39 22.59 -1.26 -18.20
CA GLN A 39 23.13 -0.63 -19.41
C GLN A 39 22.04 0.07 -20.23
N GLN A 40 20.88 -0.56 -20.41
CA GLN A 40 19.81 -0.02 -21.23
C GLN A 40 19.09 1.18 -20.59
N TYR A 41 18.85 1.15 -19.27
CA TYR A 41 18.02 2.17 -18.60
C TYR A 41 18.81 3.15 -17.73
N ALA A 42 20.11 2.89 -17.49
CA ALA A 42 21.07 3.65 -16.67
C ALA A 42 20.69 3.86 -15.18
N THR A 43 19.39 3.94 -14.85
CA THR A 43 18.86 4.21 -13.51
C THR A 43 17.68 3.28 -13.20
N PRO A 44 17.52 2.87 -11.92
CA PRO A 44 16.38 2.04 -11.49
C PRO A 44 15.02 2.66 -11.83
N ARG A 45 14.91 3.99 -11.71
CA ARG A 45 13.64 4.72 -11.92
C ARG A 45 13.20 4.72 -13.37
N ARG A 46 14.13 4.82 -14.33
CA ARG A 46 13.84 4.71 -15.76
C ARG A 46 13.36 3.30 -16.11
N PHE A 47 14.00 2.27 -15.56
CA PHE A 47 13.54 0.89 -15.71
C PHE A 47 12.13 0.69 -15.15
N VAL A 48 11.87 1.17 -13.92
CA VAL A 48 10.55 1.11 -13.28
C VAL A 48 9.47 1.71 -14.19
N ASN A 49 9.70 2.91 -14.72
CA ASN A 49 8.73 3.56 -15.60
C ASN A 49 8.48 2.76 -16.89
N ALA A 50 9.55 2.28 -17.54
CA ALA A 50 9.44 1.49 -18.77
C ALA A 50 8.71 0.15 -18.52
N TYR A 51 9.07 -0.55 -17.44
CA TYR A 51 8.43 -1.80 -17.04
C TYR A 51 6.93 -1.61 -16.74
N LEU A 52 6.58 -0.57 -15.98
CA LEU A 52 5.18 -0.25 -15.68
C LEU A 52 4.37 0.06 -16.94
N GLN A 53 4.95 0.84 -17.87
CA GLN A 53 4.28 1.24 -19.10
C GLN A 53 4.03 0.04 -20.03
N HIS A 54 5.05 -0.80 -20.23
CA HIS A 54 4.99 -1.90 -21.19
C HIS A 54 4.35 -3.18 -20.64
N GLU A 55 4.70 -3.59 -19.41
CA GLU A 55 4.33 -4.90 -18.86
C GLU A 55 3.08 -4.86 -17.97
N ILE A 56 2.74 -3.70 -17.38
CA ILE A 56 1.66 -3.61 -16.38
C ILE A 56 0.45 -2.83 -16.90
N PHE A 57 0.65 -1.63 -17.43
CA PHE A 57 -0.44 -0.71 -17.74
C PHE A 57 -0.95 -0.82 -19.18
N GLY A 58 -0.07 -1.09 -20.15
CA GLY A 58 -0.42 -1.15 -21.57
C GLY A 58 -1.07 0.14 -22.10
N THR A 59 -1.40 0.21 -23.39
CA THR A 59 -2.02 1.38 -24.03
C THR A 59 -3.52 1.50 -23.74
N ARG A 60 -3.92 1.57 -22.45
CA ARG A 60 -5.32 1.79 -22.05
C ARG A 60 -5.61 3.27 -21.92
N ILE A 61 -6.43 3.83 -22.82
CA ILE A 61 -6.90 5.22 -22.72
C ILE A 61 -7.76 5.37 -21.46
N VAL A 62 -7.41 6.35 -20.62
CA VAL A 62 -8.09 6.62 -19.35
C VAL A 62 -8.60 8.06 -19.32
N SER A 63 -9.89 8.22 -19.00
CA SER A 63 -10.57 9.52 -18.92
C SER A 63 -10.17 10.30 -17.65
N SER A 64 -10.19 11.63 -17.73
CA SER A 64 -9.88 12.57 -16.62
C SER A 64 -10.74 12.36 -15.37
N GLY A 65 -11.98 11.87 -15.51
CA GLY A 65 -12.84 11.51 -14.36
C GLY A 65 -12.26 10.39 -13.49
N HIS A 66 -11.40 9.55 -14.06
CA HIS A 66 -10.71 8.48 -13.34
C HIS A 66 -9.68 9.02 -12.33
N LEU A 67 -9.04 10.15 -12.61
CA LEU A 67 -8.10 10.80 -11.69
C LEU A 67 -8.83 11.38 -10.48
N VAL A 68 -9.89 12.15 -10.72
CA VAL A 68 -10.64 12.82 -9.64
C VAL A 68 -11.25 11.79 -8.71
N THR A 69 -11.92 10.77 -9.26
CA THR A 69 -12.50 9.68 -8.45
C THR A 69 -11.43 8.87 -7.70
N SER A 70 -10.25 8.66 -8.28
CA SER A 70 -9.14 7.98 -7.59
C SER A 70 -8.56 8.83 -6.45
N LEU A 71 -8.43 10.14 -6.62
CA LEU A 71 -7.94 11.04 -5.58
C LEU A 71 -8.93 11.18 -4.43
N VAL A 72 -10.21 11.44 -4.74
CA VAL A 72 -11.28 11.52 -3.74
C VAL A 72 -11.40 10.18 -3.01
N GLY A 73 -11.40 9.06 -3.74
CA GLY A 73 -11.45 7.73 -3.15
C GLY A 73 -10.26 7.45 -2.22
N LEU A 74 -9.04 7.83 -2.61
CA LEU A 74 -7.85 7.70 -1.77
C LEU A 74 -7.99 8.52 -0.49
N LEU A 75 -8.42 9.77 -0.60
CA LEU A 75 -8.57 10.67 0.53
C LEU A 75 -9.64 10.15 1.51
N VAL A 76 -10.85 9.87 1.02
CA VAL A 76 -11.97 9.38 1.85
C VAL A 76 -11.61 8.06 2.52
N SER A 77 -11.02 7.12 1.79
CA SER A 77 -10.65 5.82 2.36
C SER A 77 -9.58 5.95 3.44
N ASN A 78 -8.59 6.82 3.26
CA ASN A 78 -7.57 7.05 4.29
C ASN A 78 -8.15 7.74 5.52
N ILE A 79 -9.05 8.72 5.37
CA ILE A 79 -9.73 9.36 6.50
C ILE A 79 -10.52 8.33 7.31
N LEU A 80 -11.31 7.48 6.64
CA LEU A 80 -12.08 6.43 7.32
C LEU A 80 -11.18 5.43 8.05
N LEU A 81 -10.12 4.96 7.39
CA LEU A 81 -9.17 4.03 8.01
C LEU A 81 -8.42 4.68 9.18
N LEU A 82 -8.04 5.96 9.06
CA LEU A 82 -7.38 6.68 10.15
C LEU A 82 -8.33 6.85 11.34
N GLY A 83 -9.60 7.18 11.09
CA GLY A 83 -10.63 7.23 12.13
C GLY A 83 -10.76 5.89 12.86
N LEU A 84 -10.81 4.78 12.10
CA LEU A 84 -10.93 3.43 12.65
C LEU A 84 -9.68 3.02 13.46
N PHE A 85 -8.49 3.45 13.03
CA PHE A 85 -7.25 3.27 13.79
C PHE A 85 -7.28 4.04 15.11
N ILE A 86 -7.69 5.32 15.07
CA ILE A 86 -7.84 6.17 16.27
C ILE A 86 -8.87 5.57 17.22
N THR A 87 -10.00 5.05 16.72
CA THR A 87 -10.98 4.33 17.55
C THR A 87 -10.35 3.13 18.25
N GLY A 88 -9.52 2.35 17.56
CA GLY A 88 -8.77 1.25 18.19
C GLY A 88 -7.85 1.75 19.32
N LEU A 89 -7.13 2.85 19.12
CA LEU A 89 -6.31 3.46 20.17
C LEU A 89 -7.13 3.94 21.37
N LEU A 90 -8.25 4.62 21.13
CA LEU A 90 -9.14 5.12 22.18
C LEU A 90 -9.76 3.98 22.98
N LEU A 91 -10.18 2.90 22.32
CA LEU A 91 -10.69 1.70 22.98
C LEU A 91 -9.62 1.02 23.83
N SER A 92 -8.39 0.91 23.31
CA SER A 92 -7.27 0.38 24.07
C SER A 92 -6.95 1.23 25.30
N LEU A 93 -6.92 2.56 25.16
CA LEU A 93 -6.66 3.47 26.25
C LEU A 93 -7.79 3.42 27.30
N SER A 94 -9.04 3.36 26.86
CA SER A 94 -10.20 3.23 27.74
C SER A 94 -10.17 1.91 28.54
N ALA A 95 -9.85 0.80 27.87
CA ALA A 95 -9.69 -0.49 28.53
C ALA A 95 -8.55 -0.49 29.56
N VAL A 96 -7.41 0.12 29.24
CA VAL A 96 -6.29 0.30 30.18
C VAL A 96 -6.69 1.18 31.36
N ASN A 97 -7.35 2.31 31.10
CA ASN A 97 -7.82 3.21 32.15
C ASN A 97 -8.80 2.50 33.10
N TYR A 98 -9.64 1.62 32.56
CA TYR A 98 -10.53 0.78 33.37
C TYR A 98 -9.78 -0.14 34.35
N PHE A 99 -8.63 -0.69 33.96
CA PHE A 99 -7.80 -1.49 34.88
C PHE A 99 -7.21 -0.66 36.02
N ILE A 100 -6.95 0.64 35.80
CA ILE A 100 -6.35 1.53 36.80
C ILE A 100 -7.44 2.12 37.71
N GLN A 101 -8.55 2.55 37.14
CA GLN A 101 -9.70 3.12 37.84
C GLN A 101 -10.97 2.43 37.34
N PRO A 102 -11.47 1.39 38.03
CA PRO A 102 -12.71 0.73 37.64
C PRO A 102 -13.89 1.67 37.94
N GLN A 103 -14.27 2.48 36.94
CA GLN A 103 -15.37 3.45 37.07
C GLN A 103 -16.75 2.86 36.73
N VAL A 104 -16.81 1.67 36.11
CA VAL A 104 -18.06 1.00 35.71
C VAL A 104 -18.08 -0.47 36.14
N THR A 105 -19.25 -1.08 36.31
CA THR A 105 -19.45 -2.47 36.77
C THR A 105 -19.22 -3.52 35.66
N LEU A 106 -18.37 -3.23 34.66
CA LEU A 106 -18.08 -4.19 33.60
C LEU A 106 -17.28 -5.37 34.15
N SER A 107 -17.61 -6.58 33.69
CA SER A 107 -16.78 -7.75 34.00
C SER A 107 -15.37 -7.56 33.44
N MET A 108 -14.36 -7.95 34.22
CA MET A 108 -12.96 -7.90 33.81
C MET A 108 -12.71 -8.68 32.51
N GLY A 109 -13.46 -9.76 32.26
CA GLY A 109 -13.40 -10.52 31.01
C GLY A 109 -13.83 -9.68 29.79
N THR A 110 -14.83 -8.83 29.93
CA THR A 110 -15.29 -7.93 28.87
C THR A 110 -14.23 -6.90 28.52
N VAL A 111 -13.52 -6.37 29.51
CA VAL A 111 -12.48 -5.35 29.31
C VAL A 111 -11.28 -5.95 28.57
N ILE A 112 -10.87 -7.15 28.95
CA ILE A 112 -9.81 -7.90 28.26
C ILE A 112 -10.23 -8.16 26.80
N ALA A 113 -11.47 -8.59 26.56
CA ALA A 113 -11.97 -8.83 25.21
C ALA A 113 -11.98 -7.56 24.36
N VAL A 114 -12.39 -6.41 24.92
CA VAL A 114 -12.34 -5.10 24.24
C VAL A 114 -10.91 -4.71 23.90
N LEU A 115 -9.96 -4.91 24.82
CA LEU A 115 -8.54 -4.62 24.58
C LEU A 115 -7.97 -5.47 23.44
N PHE A 116 -8.22 -6.78 23.44
CA PHE A 116 -7.83 -7.66 22.35
C PHE A 116 -8.50 -7.27 21.03
N GLY A 117 -9.80 -6.95 21.06
CA GLY A 117 -10.55 -6.48 19.91
C GLY A 117 -9.96 -5.20 19.32
N ALA A 118 -9.57 -4.25 20.16
CA ALA A 118 -8.92 -3.01 19.76
C ALA A 118 -7.56 -3.24 19.09
N LEU A 119 -6.74 -4.16 19.63
CA LEU A 119 -5.47 -4.55 19.02
C LEU A 119 -5.66 -5.19 17.64
N VAL A 120 -6.58 -6.15 17.53
CA VAL A 120 -6.91 -6.79 16.25
C VAL A 120 -7.42 -5.76 15.26
N LEU A 121 -8.32 -4.86 15.69
CA LEU A 121 -8.85 -3.78 14.87
C LEU A 121 -7.73 -2.91 14.31
N MET A 122 -6.76 -2.48 15.13
CA MET A 122 -5.63 -1.68 14.69
C MET A 122 -4.76 -2.42 13.66
N ILE A 123 -4.43 -3.69 13.90
CA ILE A 123 -3.63 -4.51 12.98
C ILE A 123 -4.33 -4.64 11.63
N VAL A 124 -5.61 -4.98 11.64
CA VAL A 124 -6.45 -5.10 10.44
C VAL A 124 -6.48 -3.76 9.71
N THR A 125 -6.64 -2.65 10.42
CA THR A 125 -6.67 -1.31 9.82
C THR A 125 -5.38 -0.97 9.09
N VAL A 126 -4.23 -1.19 9.72
CA VAL A 126 -2.91 -0.93 9.11
C VAL A 126 -2.73 -1.80 7.86
N TYR A 127 -3.17 -3.06 7.93
CA TYR A 127 -3.13 -3.95 6.78
C TYR A 127 -4.02 -3.45 5.63
N LEU A 128 -5.23 -2.98 5.92
CA LEU A 128 -6.12 -2.38 4.91
C LEU A 128 -5.54 -1.09 4.34
N MET A 129 -4.96 -0.20 5.14
CA MET A 129 -4.32 1.04 4.67
C MET A 129 -3.28 0.73 3.59
N LYS A 130 -2.41 -0.27 3.83
CA LYS A 130 -1.40 -0.67 2.84
C LYS A 130 -2.03 -1.14 1.53
N ARG A 131 -3.09 -1.95 1.60
CA ARG A 131 -3.82 -2.47 0.42
C ARG A 131 -4.51 -1.36 -0.37
N VAL A 132 -5.22 -0.47 0.33
CA VAL A 132 -5.96 0.65 -0.25
C VAL A 132 -5.00 1.63 -0.92
N ASN A 133 -3.90 2.00 -0.25
CA ASN A 133 -2.91 2.91 -0.83
C ASN A 133 -2.21 2.31 -2.04
N ALA A 134 -1.91 1.01 -2.03
CA ALA A 134 -1.38 0.31 -3.19
C ALA A 134 -2.36 0.32 -4.38
N PHE A 135 -3.64 0.09 -4.13
CA PHE A 135 -4.69 0.13 -5.16
C PHE A 135 -4.80 1.52 -5.82
N PHE A 136 -4.92 2.57 -5.01
CA PHE A 136 -5.04 3.93 -5.54
C PHE A 136 -3.75 4.42 -6.21
N THR A 137 -2.58 4.07 -5.67
CA THR A 137 -1.29 4.41 -6.30
C THR A 137 -1.19 3.82 -7.70
N LYS A 138 -1.62 2.56 -7.90
CA LYS A 138 -1.69 1.98 -9.25
C LYS A 138 -2.64 2.72 -10.17
N ARG A 139 -3.84 3.09 -9.70
CA ARG A 139 -4.80 3.84 -10.52
C ARG A 139 -4.26 5.21 -10.92
N LEU A 140 -3.56 5.90 -10.02
CA LEU A 140 -2.92 7.19 -10.30
C LEU A 140 -1.78 7.05 -11.31
N LEU A 141 -0.96 6.00 -11.19
CA LEU A 141 0.12 5.74 -12.14
C LEU A 141 -0.41 5.35 -13.52
N LEU A 142 -1.47 4.53 -13.59
CA LEU A 142 -2.15 4.23 -14.83
C LEU A 142 -2.60 5.51 -15.55
N TYR A 143 -3.22 6.45 -14.82
CA TYR A 143 -3.56 7.76 -15.37
C TYR A 143 -2.33 8.54 -15.84
N LYS A 144 -1.27 8.59 -15.04
CA LYS A 144 -0.04 9.32 -15.39
C LYS A 144 0.58 8.82 -16.70
N PHE A 145 0.60 7.50 -16.93
CA PHE A 145 1.21 6.91 -18.12
C PHE A 145 0.32 6.96 -19.36
N ASN A 146 -1.00 6.98 -19.19
CA ASN A 146 -1.96 6.86 -20.31
C ASN A 146 -2.90 8.06 -20.45
N LYS A 147 -2.58 9.21 -19.82
CA LYS A 147 -3.30 10.45 -20.09
C LYS A 147 -3.14 10.77 -21.58
N VAL A 148 -4.26 11.07 -22.24
CA VAL A 148 -4.24 11.60 -23.60
C VAL A 148 -3.57 12.98 -23.50
N ASN A 149 -2.41 13.13 -24.13
CA ASN A 149 -1.77 14.43 -24.33
C ASN A 149 -2.46 15.15 -25.48
#